data_AF-A0A4Y3HTJ0-F1
#
_entry.id   AF-A0A4Y3HTJ0-F1
#
_cell.length_a   1.000
_cell.length_b   1.000
_cell.length_c   1.000
_cell.angle_alpha   90.00
_cell.angle_beta   90.00
_cell.angle_gamma   90.00
#
_symmetry.space_group_name_H-M   'P 1'
#
loop_
_entity.id
_entity.type
_entity.pdbx_description
1 polymer ?
#
loop_
_entity_poly.entity_id
_entity_poly.type
_entity_poly.pdbx_seq_one_letter_code
_entity_poly.pdbx_strand_id
1 'polypeptide(L)'
;MIELKLRIAGLIVSSWRRRWVILLPALILPIVAIGVSKLAPTKYKAHTSMLIQETAKMNPFLQDLAVSTMLNDRLNAVKTLLKSRHVLSTVALELGLIDENSSDYEKDQVMAKIAANLNVVQQGKDLLKIEYSASSPIGMKALLESVSRHFIEQLLAPERSSIRDSSTFLNEHIEKRFSDLQNAEQKLAEYTNVHSSLTPEIRSQSYARIAVLKQSLAEKEAELFGVERSLNTLDQQLSSTNPVVGRIEDKIIEIRSDLTLLQARYTKNHSSVQAKKRELNRLEQERELLLNTKQPTLDTDQLRNMASSQDLNNLTTIQPLLMSQLQNLQQVQSRFEALTEETARLTTMITELEQKTQGYGDNVKEIYSLQRDVEMKRQLYEELVQRYEMAQLTGALGVFEENKRVKIIDLPFTPSFPSNWPTIIYFVVGLIGGLGLGVGLAVLLELFDTTLRNKADVESITSIPVIAIAPQHS
;
A
#
# COMPACT_ATOMS: atom_id res chain seq x y z
N MET A 1 69.19 -23.27 46.71
CA MET A 1 68.59 -22.32 47.68
C MET A 1 69.63 -21.51 48.46
N ILE A 2 70.80 -22.09 48.82
CA ILE A 2 71.85 -21.40 49.61
C ILE A 2 72.54 -20.28 48.79
N GLU A 3 72.80 -20.51 47.49
CA GLU A 3 73.38 -19.48 46.61
C GLU A 3 72.48 -18.25 46.41
N LEU A 4 71.15 -18.44 46.30
CA LEU A 4 70.22 -17.31 46.14
C LEU A 4 70.20 -16.43 47.41
N LYS A 5 70.24 -17.06 48.60
CA LYS A 5 70.30 -16.35 49.88
C LYS A 5 71.61 -15.56 50.04
N LEU A 6 72.75 -16.13 49.62
CA LEU A 6 74.05 -15.44 49.64
C LEU A 6 74.10 -14.27 48.65
N ARG A 7 73.54 -14.42 47.44
CA ARG A 7 73.43 -13.31 46.46
C ARG A 7 72.51 -12.19 46.94
N ILE A 8 71.37 -12.52 47.55
CA ILE A 8 70.44 -11.52 48.14
C ILE A 8 71.10 -10.82 49.34
N ALA A 9 71.81 -11.56 50.21
CA ALA A 9 72.56 -10.97 51.32
C ALA A 9 73.66 -10.02 50.81
N GLY A 10 74.37 -10.39 49.73
CA GLY A 10 75.35 -9.53 49.08
C GLY A 10 74.74 -8.23 48.54
N LEU A 11 73.56 -8.30 47.92
CA LEU A 11 72.82 -7.13 47.44
C LEU A 11 72.32 -6.21 48.58
N ILE A 12 71.92 -6.78 49.71
CA ILE A 12 71.49 -6.00 50.89
C ILE A 12 72.68 -5.29 51.52
N VAL A 13 73.83 -5.96 51.64
CA VAL A 13 75.06 -5.37 52.18
C VAL A 13 75.63 -4.30 51.25
N SER A 14 75.63 -4.51 49.94
CA SER A 14 76.06 -3.50 48.96
C SER A 14 75.13 -2.28 48.96
N SER A 15 73.81 -2.50 49.07
CA SER A 15 72.82 -1.43 49.23
C SER A 15 73.01 -0.64 50.53
N TRP A 16 73.37 -1.30 51.63
CA TRP A 16 73.67 -0.64 52.91
C TRP A 16 74.96 0.21 52.85
N ARG A 17 75.99 -0.27 52.15
CA ARG A 17 77.25 0.47 51.94
C ARG A 17 77.02 1.74 51.13
N ARG A 18 76.15 1.68 50.13
CA ARG A 18 75.77 2.81 49.27
C ARG A 18 74.47 3.49 49.71
N ARG A 19 74.10 3.39 50.99
CA ARG A 19 72.84 3.94 51.53
C ARG A 19 72.60 5.41 51.19
N TRP A 20 73.66 6.22 51.13
CA TRP A 20 73.57 7.64 50.75
C TRP A 20 73.23 7.84 49.26
N VAL A 21 73.66 6.94 48.37
CA VAL A 21 73.33 6.97 46.93
C VAL A 21 71.86 6.62 46.68
N ILE A 22 71.25 5.82 47.56
CA ILE A 22 69.82 5.49 47.48
C ILE A 22 68.98 6.55 48.20
N LEU A 23 69.40 6.98 49.39
CA LEU A 23 68.66 7.93 50.23
C LEU A 23 68.65 9.35 49.64
N LEU A 24 69.74 9.82 49.02
CA LEU A 24 69.78 11.18 48.46
C LEU A 24 68.74 11.39 47.35
N PRO A 25 68.67 10.56 46.28
CA PRO A 25 67.61 10.67 45.29
C PRO A 25 66.20 10.44 45.88
N ALA A 26 66.05 9.51 46.82
CA ALA A 26 64.77 9.22 47.47
C ALA A 26 64.25 10.40 48.32
N LEU A 27 65.13 11.25 48.85
CA LEU A 27 64.76 12.45 49.61
C LEU A 27 64.59 13.68 48.72
N ILE A 28 65.44 13.84 47.70
CA ILE A 28 65.47 15.02 46.84
C ILE A 28 64.34 14.99 45.80
N LEU A 29 64.11 13.85 45.14
CA LEU A 29 63.13 13.77 44.05
C LEU A 29 61.67 14.05 44.47
N PRO A 30 61.18 13.66 45.66
CA PRO A 30 59.86 14.09 46.12
C PRO A 30 59.73 15.61 46.28
N ILE A 31 60.78 16.28 46.80
CA ILE A 31 60.79 17.74 46.99
C ILE A 31 60.78 18.44 45.63
N VAL A 32 61.60 17.96 44.69
CA VAL A 32 61.60 18.43 43.30
C VAL A 32 60.23 18.21 42.65
N ALA A 33 59.61 17.04 42.85
CA ALA A 33 58.30 16.73 42.30
C ALA A 33 57.18 17.64 42.86
N ILE A 34 57.23 18.01 44.13
CA ILE A 34 56.33 19.02 44.71
C ILE A 34 56.57 20.40 44.07
N GLY A 35 57.83 20.80 43.87
CA GLY A 35 58.17 22.04 43.18
C GLY A 35 57.62 22.08 41.75
N VAL A 36 57.79 20.99 41.00
CA VAL A 36 57.23 20.81 39.65
C VAL A 36 55.71 20.85 39.67
N SER A 37 55.05 20.27 40.68
CA SER A 37 53.59 20.30 40.84
C SER A 37 53.06 21.73 40.95
N LYS A 38 53.79 22.65 41.61
CA LYS A 38 53.40 24.06 41.72
C LYS A 38 53.68 24.88 40.47
N LEU A 39 54.69 24.52 39.68
CA LEU A 39 55.01 25.15 38.40
C LEU A 39 54.14 24.64 37.23
N ALA A 40 53.53 23.46 37.39
CA ALA A 40 52.67 22.89 36.36
C ALA A 40 51.46 23.80 36.08
N PRO A 41 51.09 24.01 34.81
CA PRO A 41 49.99 24.90 34.46
C PRO A 41 48.69 24.43 35.12
N THR A 42 47.98 25.36 35.75
CA THR A 42 46.67 25.10 36.33
C THR A 42 45.66 24.82 35.21
N LYS A 43 44.87 23.77 35.38
CA LYS A 43 43.79 23.39 34.47
C LYS A 43 42.50 23.39 35.26
N TYR A 44 41.59 24.27 34.89
CA TYR A 44 40.24 24.32 35.41
C TYR A 44 39.33 23.48 34.52
N LYS A 45 38.33 22.84 35.12
CA LYS A 45 37.32 22.08 34.39
C LYS A 45 35.94 22.55 34.82
N ALA A 46 35.15 23.01 33.85
CA ALA A 46 33.73 23.25 34.01
C ALA A 46 32.96 22.18 33.25
N HIS A 47 31.74 21.88 33.68
CA HIS A 47 30.88 20.96 32.95
C HIS A 47 29.41 21.35 33.06
N THR A 48 28.62 20.76 32.17
CA THR A 48 27.17 20.81 32.18
C THR A 48 26.65 19.45 31.73
N SER A 49 25.57 19.01 32.37
CA SER A 49 24.98 17.70 32.17
C SER A 49 23.58 17.89 31.60
N MET A 50 23.26 17.18 30.53
CA MET A 50 21.95 17.25 29.87
C MET A 50 21.40 15.84 29.62
N LEU A 51 20.11 15.67 29.90
CA LEU A 51 19.35 14.47 29.61
C LEU A 51 18.68 14.64 28.24
N ILE A 52 18.98 13.74 27.31
CA ILE A 52 18.41 13.73 25.96
C ILE A 52 17.47 12.53 25.85
N GLN A 53 16.16 12.81 25.82
CA GLN A 53 15.12 11.79 25.67
C GLN A 53 14.71 11.66 24.21
N GLU A 54 14.76 10.44 23.66
CA GLU A 54 14.21 10.14 22.35
C GLU A 54 12.69 9.97 22.42
N THR A 55 11.95 10.95 21.91
CA THR A 55 10.49 10.88 21.75
C THR A 55 10.04 10.12 20.50
N ALA A 56 10.97 9.70 19.63
CA ALA A 56 10.69 9.04 18.34
C ALA A 56 9.86 7.75 18.44
N LYS A 57 9.61 7.23 19.65
CA LYS A 57 8.68 6.11 19.90
C LYS A 57 7.20 6.49 19.93
N MET A 58 6.82 7.77 19.83
CA MET A 58 5.43 8.23 19.98
C MET A 58 4.69 8.55 18.67
N ASN A 59 5.34 8.56 17.51
CA ASN A 59 4.65 8.75 16.22
C ASN A 59 4.76 7.49 15.32
N PRO A 60 3.72 6.64 15.27
CA PRO A 60 3.67 5.45 14.42
C PRO A 60 3.84 5.72 12.91
N PHE A 61 3.58 6.94 12.43
CA PHE A 61 3.56 7.28 11.00
C PHE A 61 4.90 7.77 10.45
N LEU A 62 5.82 8.19 11.31
CA LEU A 62 7.20 8.53 10.92
C LEU A 62 8.19 7.40 11.24
N GLN A 63 7.69 6.31 11.81
CA GLN A 63 8.49 5.15 12.22
C GLN A 63 9.11 4.43 11.00
N ASP A 64 8.40 4.39 9.88
CA ASP A 64 8.85 3.80 8.61
C ASP A 64 9.86 4.68 7.84
N LEU A 65 9.94 5.96 8.19
CA LEU A 65 10.89 6.92 7.62
C LEU A 65 12.12 7.15 8.51
N ALA A 66 12.04 6.74 9.79
CA ALA A 66 13.10 6.89 10.76
C ALA A 66 14.09 5.72 10.64
N VAL A 67 15.18 5.93 9.91
CA VAL A 67 16.33 5.02 9.94
C VAL A 67 16.92 5.05 11.35
N SER A 68 16.87 3.92 12.06
CA SER A 68 17.50 3.78 13.37
C SER A 68 19.03 3.85 13.21
N THR A 69 19.64 4.99 13.54
CA THR A 69 21.10 5.11 13.57
C THR A 69 21.65 4.38 14.81
N MET A 70 22.73 3.60 14.66
CA MET A 70 23.37 2.90 15.78
C MET A 70 23.90 3.87 16.84
N LEU A 71 23.86 3.46 18.11
CA LEU A 71 24.16 4.32 19.28
C LEU A 71 25.58 4.93 19.28
N ASN A 72 26.57 4.21 18.75
CA ASN A 72 27.97 4.67 18.70
C ASN A 72 28.18 5.77 17.65
N ASP A 73 27.49 5.69 16.52
CA ASP A 73 27.55 6.71 15.46
C ASP A 73 26.91 8.01 15.94
N ARG A 74 25.92 7.92 16.83
CA ARG A 74 25.26 9.06 17.47
C ARG A 74 26.22 9.87 18.34
N LEU A 75 27.06 9.24 19.18
CA LEU A 75 27.99 9.99 20.04
C LEU A 75 29.09 10.70 19.21
N ASN A 76 29.57 10.06 18.15
CA ASN A 76 30.52 10.68 17.22
C ASN A 76 29.88 11.84 16.45
N ALA A 77 28.62 11.69 16.01
CA ALA A 77 27.87 12.77 15.39
C ALA A 77 27.66 13.94 16.35
N VAL A 78 27.25 13.68 17.60
CA VAL A 78 27.13 14.69 18.66
C VAL A 78 28.44 15.42 18.91
N LYS A 79 29.55 14.69 19.01
CA LYS A 79 30.88 15.28 19.20
C LYS A 79 31.29 16.16 18.02
N THR A 80 30.99 15.73 16.80
CA THR A 80 31.25 16.49 15.57
C THR A 80 30.40 17.75 15.52
N LEU A 81 29.12 17.64 15.88
CA LEU A 81 28.17 18.74 15.92
C LEU A 81 28.58 19.81 16.93
N LEU A 82 28.93 19.38 18.15
CA LEU A 82 29.37 20.28 19.22
C LEU A 82 30.63 21.06 18.83
N LYS A 83 31.55 20.42 18.10
CA LYS A 83 32.80 21.03 17.61
C LYS A 83 32.66 21.64 16.22
N SER A 84 31.45 21.74 15.68
CA SER A 84 31.23 22.27 14.34
C SER A 84 31.60 23.75 14.27
N ARG A 85 32.12 24.17 13.12
CA ARG A 85 32.48 25.57 12.86
C ARG A 85 31.29 26.50 13.09
N HIS A 86 30.08 26.07 12.71
CA HIS A 86 28.87 26.85 12.88
C HIS A 86 28.58 27.16 14.36
N VAL A 87 28.53 26.14 15.21
CA VAL A 87 28.27 26.31 16.65
C VAL A 87 29.37 27.16 17.31
N LEU A 88 30.64 26.84 17.05
CA LEU A 88 31.76 27.53 17.69
C LEU A 88 31.94 28.98 17.23
N SER A 89 31.64 29.28 15.97
CA SER A 89 31.68 30.66 15.45
C SER A 89 30.60 31.52 16.11
N THR A 90 29.37 31.01 16.23
CA THR A 90 28.26 31.75 16.86
C THR A 90 28.55 32.02 18.34
N VAL A 91 29.07 31.02 19.06
CA VAL A 91 29.50 31.17 20.46
C VAL A 91 30.62 32.20 20.58
N ALA A 92 31.63 32.15 19.70
CA ALA A 92 32.76 33.06 19.76
C ALA A 92 32.37 34.52 19.47
N LEU A 93 31.45 34.75 18.53
CA LEU A 93 30.86 36.07 18.26
C LEU A 93 30.05 36.58 19.45
N GLU A 94 29.18 35.74 20.03
CA GLU A 94 28.31 36.11 21.14
C GLU A 94 29.09 36.53 22.40
N LEU A 95 30.21 35.84 22.66
CA LEU A 95 31.07 36.13 23.81
C LEU A 95 32.12 37.22 23.53
N GLY A 96 32.11 37.83 22.35
CA GLY A 96 33.07 38.85 21.94
C GLY A 96 34.52 38.35 21.84
N LEU A 97 34.70 37.05 21.59
CA LEU A 97 36.03 36.44 21.36
C LEU A 97 36.54 36.70 19.95
N ILE A 98 35.61 36.95 19.02
CA ILE A 98 35.84 37.37 17.63
C ILE A 98 34.80 38.43 17.28
N ASP A 99 35.09 39.26 16.29
CA ASP A 99 34.16 40.21 15.68
C ASP A 99 34.00 39.95 14.17
N GLU A 100 33.08 40.68 13.52
CA GLU A 100 32.86 40.54 12.07
C GLU A 100 34.13 40.88 11.27
N ASN A 101 34.95 41.80 11.78
CA ASN A 101 36.17 42.30 11.16
C ASN A 101 37.42 41.43 11.43
N SER A 102 37.33 40.43 12.31
CA SER A 102 38.44 39.57 12.69
C SER A 102 38.89 38.78 11.46
N SER A 103 40.20 38.62 11.32
CA SER A 103 40.78 37.84 10.22
C SER A 103 40.30 36.39 10.27
N ASP A 104 40.16 35.73 9.12
CA ASP A 104 39.80 34.31 9.06
C ASP A 104 40.76 33.43 9.87
N TYR A 105 42.05 33.81 9.92
CA TYR A 105 43.04 33.14 10.75
C TYR A 105 42.75 33.26 12.25
N GLU A 106 42.34 34.44 12.72
CA GLU A 106 42.00 34.69 14.12
C GLU A 106 40.74 33.92 14.51
N LYS A 107 39.73 33.94 13.63
CA LYS A 107 38.50 33.16 13.79
C LYS A 107 38.81 31.67 13.93
N ASP A 108 39.62 31.12 13.03
CA ASP A 108 40.01 29.71 13.05
C ASP A 108 40.83 29.34 14.30
N GLN A 109 41.73 30.23 14.75
CA GLN A 109 42.52 30.02 15.96
C GLN A 109 41.64 29.96 17.21
N VAL A 110 40.69 30.90 17.35
CA VAL A 110 39.75 30.93 18.48
C VAL A 110 38.87 29.67 18.48
N MET A 111 38.29 29.32 17.33
CA MET A 111 37.46 28.12 17.19
C MET A 111 38.25 26.84 17.50
N ALA A 112 39.47 26.71 16.98
CA ALA A 112 40.34 25.56 17.25
C ALA A 112 40.67 25.44 18.74
N LYS A 113 40.93 26.57 19.42
CA LYS A 113 41.17 26.62 20.87
C LYS A 113 39.96 26.17 21.68
N ILE A 114 38.75 26.59 21.30
CA ILE A 114 37.51 26.15 21.95
C ILE A 114 37.31 24.64 21.69
N ALA A 115 37.39 24.21 20.43
CA ALA A 115 37.19 22.83 20.00
C ALA A 115 38.15 21.84 20.68
N ALA A 116 39.43 22.21 20.83
CA ALA A 116 40.45 21.36 21.46
C ALA A 116 40.19 21.13 22.95
N ASN A 117 39.57 22.11 23.61
CA ASN A 117 39.33 22.12 25.06
C ASN A 117 37.93 21.64 25.46
N LEU A 118 37.05 21.44 24.48
CA LEU A 118 35.70 20.95 24.66
C LEU A 118 35.65 19.44 24.45
N ASN A 119 34.98 18.73 25.36
CA ASN A 119 34.81 17.29 25.28
C ASN A 119 33.38 16.89 25.64
N VAL A 120 32.89 15.79 25.06
CA VAL A 120 31.59 15.20 25.39
C VAL A 120 31.82 13.79 25.88
N VAL A 121 31.21 13.47 27.01
CA VAL A 121 31.22 12.13 27.59
C VAL A 121 29.78 11.70 27.80
N GLN A 122 29.44 10.52 27.32
CA GLN A 122 28.15 9.90 27.62
C GLN A 122 28.23 9.24 29.00
N GLN A 123 27.32 9.62 29.90
CA GLN A 123 27.25 9.10 31.28
C GLN A 123 25.98 8.26 31.48
N GLY A 124 25.94 7.07 30.89
CA GLY A 124 24.75 6.21 30.88
C GLY A 124 24.04 6.24 29.53
N LYS A 125 22.75 5.90 29.48
CA LYS A 125 22.03 5.76 28.20
C LYS A 125 21.68 7.12 27.58
N ASP A 126 21.09 8.01 28.38
CA ASP A 126 20.43 9.23 27.88
C ASP A 126 21.07 10.52 28.43
N LEU A 127 22.14 10.42 29.22
CA LEU A 127 22.80 11.56 29.85
C LEU A 127 24.11 11.88 29.12
N LEU A 128 24.23 13.13 28.67
CA LEU A 128 25.46 13.68 28.11
C LEU A 128 26.06 14.69 29.06
N LYS A 129 27.38 14.62 29.21
CA LYS A 129 28.17 15.59 29.97
C LYS A 129 29.11 16.30 29.01
N ILE A 130 28.94 17.61 28.88
CA ILE A 130 29.83 18.48 28.13
C ILE A 130 30.83 19.08 29.11
N GLU A 131 32.11 18.89 28.86
CA GLU A 131 33.21 19.36 29.70
C GLU A 131 34.07 20.35 28.92
N TYR A 132 34.42 21.47 29.56
CA TYR A 132 35.34 22.46 29.02
C TYR A 132 36.53 22.65 29.97
N SER A 133 37.74 22.56 29.41
CA SER A 133 38.99 22.68 30.17
C SER A 133 39.79 23.91 29.72
N ALA A 134 40.18 24.80 30.63
CA ALA A 134 41.04 25.94 30.29
C ALA A 134 41.93 26.35 31.46
N SER A 135 42.93 27.18 31.16
CA SER A 135 43.90 27.68 32.14
C SER A 135 43.35 28.77 33.07
N SER A 136 42.23 29.39 32.71
CA SER A 136 41.55 30.42 33.52
C SER A 136 40.09 30.04 33.71
N PRO A 137 39.53 30.18 34.93
CA PRO A 137 38.12 29.92 35.20
C PRO A 137 37.17 31.02 34.66
N ILE A 138 37.72 32.18 34.28
CA ILE A 138 36.96 33.33 33.79
C ILE A 138 36.32 33.00 32.44
N GLY A 139 35.03 33.30 32.30
CA GLY A 139 34.27 33.09 31.06
C GLY A 139 33.86 31.63 30.80
N MET A 140 34.33 30.64 31.58
CA MET A 140 33.99 29.23 31.37
C MET A 140 32.49 28.94 31.46
N LYS A 141 31.80 29.56 32.43
CA LYS A 141 30.35 29.42 32.61
C LYS A 141 29.60 29.95 31.40
N ALA A 142 29.85 31.20 31.02
CA ALA A 142 29.19 31.84 29.88
C ALA A 142 29.45 31.08 28.57
N LEU A 143 30.68 30.57 28.39
CA LEU A 143 31.03 29.73 27.25
C LEU A 143 30.21 28.45 27.21
N LEU A 144 30.17 27.68 28.31
CA LEU A 144 29.39 26.44 28.34
C LEU A 144 27.87 26.68 28.24
N GLU A 145 27.36 27.81 28.74
CA GLU A 145 25.95 28.20 28.58
C GLU A 145 25.62 28.48 27.11
N SER A 146 26.44 29.30 26.44
CA SER A 146 26.26 29.61 25.02
C SER A 146 26.44 28.37 24.15
N VAL A 147 27.51 27.58 24.37
CA VAL A 147 27.75 26.31 23.67
C VAL A 147 26.57 25.35 23.84
N SER A 148 26.07 25.18 25.06
CA SER A 148 24.95 24.26 25.31
C SER A 148 23.70 24.69 24.58
N ARG A 149 23.36 25.98 24.61
CA ARG A 149 22.17 26.50 23.93
C ARG A 149 22.25 26.30 22.41
N HIS A 150 23.34 26.74 21.78
CA HIS A 150 23.53 26.60 20.32
C HIS A 150 23.66 25.13 19.90
N PHE A 151 24.26 24.29 20.75
CA PHE A 151 24.31 22.85 20.51
C PHE A 151 22.91 22.22 20.51
N ILE A 152 22.04 22.58 21.48
CA ILE A 152 20.68 22.06 21.55
C ILE A 152 19.87 22.49 20.33
N GLU A 153 19.97 23.77 19.95
CA GLU A 153 19.32 24.29 18.75
C GLU A 153 19.74 23.52 17.49
N GLN A 154 21.05 23.33 17.32
CA GLN A 154 21.60 22.60 16.18
C GLN A 154 21.27 21.11 16.21
N LEU A 155 21.13 20.51 17.40
CA LEU A 155 20.75 19.10 17.57
C LEU A 155 19.30 18.86 17.14
N LEU A 156 18.40 19.82 17.39
CA LEU A 156 16.98 19.72 17.08
C LEU A 156 16.63 20.23 15.67
N ALA A 157 17.52 21.01 15.05
CA ALA A 157 17.28 21.61 13.73
C ALA A 157 16.96 20.60 12.61
N PRO A 158 17.69 19.47 12.43
CA PRO A 158 17.42 18.51 11.34
C PRO A 158 16.03 17.87 11.43
N GLU A 159 15.57 17.58 12.65
CA GLU A 159 14.25 16.99 12.86
C GLU A 159 13.14 18.00 12.59
N ARG A 160 13.30 19.25 13.06
CA ARG A 160 12.39 20.36 12.74
C ARG A 160 12.29 20.60 11.24
N SER A 161 13.43 20.65 10.55
CA SER A 161 13.44 20.80 9.08
C SER A 161 12.76 19.61 8.41
N SER A 162 13.03 18.38 8.85
CA SER A 162 12.41 17.17 8.29
C SER A 162 10.88 17.18 8.42
N ILE A 163 10.33 17.57 9.58
CA ILE A 163 8.88 17.67 9.79
C ILE A 163 8.27 18.75 8.89
N ARG A 164 8.91 19.92 8.82
CA ARG A 164 8.46 21.03 7.97
C ARG A 164 8.51 20.65 6.49
N ASP A 165 9.60 20.06 6.04
CA ASP A 165 9.81 19.67 4.65
C ASP A 165 8.83 18.54 4.25
N SER A 166 8.57 17.60 5.16
CA SER A 166 7.54 16.56 4.98
C SER A 166 6.13 17.16 4.89
N SER A 167 5.80 18.13 5.75
CA SER A 167 4.50 18.82 5.71
C SER A 167 4.33 19.60 4.41
N THR A 168 5.41 20.24 3.93
CA THR A 168 5.43 20.97 2.66
C THR A 168 5.23 20.02 1.48
N PHE A 169 5.98 18.91 1.44
CA PHE A 169 5.85 17.86 0.44
C PHE A 169 4.42 17.29 0.40
N LEU A 170 3.84 16.96 1.56
CA LEU A 170 2.48 16.45 1.65
C LEU A 170 1.47 17.48 1.13
N ASN A 171 1.60 18.76 1.49
CA ASN A 171 0.70 19.81 1.01
C ASN A 171 0.73 19.95 -0.52
N GLU A 172 1.93 20.03 -1.12
CA GLU A 172 2.08 20.08 -2.59
C GLU A 172 1.45 18.87 -3.28
N HIS A 173 1.60 17.67 -2.68
CA HIS A 173 0.99 16.46 -3.20
C HIS A 173 -0.54 16.41 -3.00
N ILE A 174 -1.06 16.94 -1.90
CA ILE A 174 -2.50 17.06 -1.64
C ILE A 174 -3.15 17.94 -2.70
N GLU A 175 -2.59 19.10 -3.00
CA GLU A 175 -3.12 20.00 -4.03
C GLU A 175 -3.16 19.32 -5.41
N LYS A 176 -2.08 18.60 -5.77
CA LYS A 176 -2.04 17.82 -7.00
C LYS A 176 -3.09 16.71 -7.03
N ARG A 177 -3.24 15.96 -5.94
CA ARG A 177 -4.22 14.87 -5.85
C ARG A 177 -5.67 15.37 -5.83
N PHE A 178 -5.91 16.51 -5.21
CA PHE A 178 -7.19 17.19 -5.26
C PHE A 178 -7.57 17.54 -6.70
N SER A 179 -6.63 18.10 -7.47
CA SER A 179 -6.85 18.38 -8.90
C SER A 179 -7.07 17.09 -9.71
N ASP A 180 -6.28 16.03 -9.48
CA ASP A 180 -6.46 14.74 -10.14
C ASP A 180 -7.85 14.12 -9.86
N LEU A 181 -8.32 14.23 -8.60
CA LEU A 181 -9.63 13.77 -8.15
C LEU A 181 -10.75 14.58 -8.83
N GLN A 182 -10.66 15.91 -8.80
CA GLN A 182 -11.65 16.79 -9.43
C GLN A 182 -11.79 16.49 -10.93
N ASN A 183 -10.67 16.30 -11.63
CA ASN A 183 -10.66 15.90 -13.04
C ASN A 183 -11.33 14.54 -13.28
N ALA A 184 -11.13 13.57 -12.36
CA ALA A 184 -11.77 12.26 -12.47
C ALA A 184 -13.28 12.34 -12.22
N GLU A 185 -13.69 13.10 -11.20
CA GLU A 185 -15.10 13.33 -10.87
C GLU A 185 -15.81 14.06 -12.00
N GLN A 186 -15.17 15.06 -12.61
CA GLN A 186 -15.69 15.75 -13.79
C GLN A 186 -15.86 14.80 -14.98
N LYS A 187 -14.86 13.96 -15.28
CA LYS A 187 -14.97 12.96 -16.36
C LYS A 187 -16.11 11.97 -16.11
N LEU A 188 -16.27 11.49 -14.88
CA LEU A 188 -17.37 10.63 -14.51
C LEU A 188 -18.72 11.35 -14.68
N ALA A 189 -18.81 12.60 -14.24
CA ALA A 189 -20.04 13.40 -14.36
C ALA A 189 -20.41 13.66 -15.83
N GLU A 190 -19.46 14.07 -16.66
CA GLU A 190 -19.65 14.28 -18.10
C GLU A 190 -20.09 12.99 -18.79
N TYR A 191 -19.40 11.87 -18.52
CA TYR A 191 -19.75 10.57 -19.10
C TYR A 191 -21.15 10.12 -18.68
N THR A 192 -21.49 10.28 -17.40
CA THR A 192 -22.80 9.91 -16.85
C THR A 192 -23.91 10.80 -17.39
N ASN A 193 -23.66 12.10 -17.61
CA ASN A 193 -24.64 13.02 -18.18
C ASN A 193 -24.97 12.68 -19.64
N VAL A 194 -23.94 12.43 -20.46
CA VAL A 194 -24.11 12.03 -21.88
C VAL A 194 -24.84 10.68 -21.98
N HIS A 195 -24.56 9.76 -21.05
CA HIS A 195 -25.13 8.41 -21.03
C HIS A 195 -26.19 8.22 -19.95
N SER A 196 -26.90 9.28 -19.56
CA SER A 196 -27.86 9.29 -18.43
C SER A 196 -29.02 8.31 -18.59
N SER A 197 -29.34 7.91 -19.82
CA SER A 197 -30.32 6.86 -20.13
C SER A 197 -29.78 5.43 -19.95
N LEU A 198 -28.52 5.24 -19.56
CA LEU A 198 -27.82 3.95 -19.55
C LEU A 198 -27.38 3.51 -18.13
N THR A 199 -28.09 3.95 -17.09
CA THR A 199 -27.79 3.54 -15.72
C THR A 199 -28.08 2.05 -15.47
N PRO A 200 -27.40 1.41 -14.49
CA PRO A 200 -27.64 0.01 -14.13
C PRO A 200 -29.10 -0.32 -13.84
N GLU A 201 -29.83 0.62 -13.23
CA GLU A 201 -31.25 0.51 -12.90
C GLU A 201 -32.11 0.46 -14.18
N ILE A 202 -31.86 1.37 -15.14
CA ILE A 202 -32.58 1.42 -16.42
C ILE A 202 -32.29 0.16 -17.25
N ARG A 203 -31.07 -0.38 -17.17
CA ARG A 203 -30.71 -1.66 -17.82
C ARG A 203 -31.55 -2.82 -17.28
N SER A 204 -31.65 -2.95 -15.96
CA SER A 204 -32.45 -3.99 -15.31
C SER A 204 -33.92 -3.91 -15.74
N GLN A 205 -34.48 -2.70 -15.75
CA GLN A 205 -35.84 -2.45 -16.22
C GLN A 205 -36.03 -2.78 -17.71
N SER A 206 -35.05 -2.46 -18.56
CA SER A 206 -35.10 -2.73 -20.01
C SER A 206 -35.08 -4.24 -20.30
N TYR A 207 -34.21 -5.01 -19.64
CA TYR A 207 -34.20 -6.48 -19.77
C TYR A 207 -35.48 -7.12 -19.24
N ALA A 208 -36.02 -6.65 -18.11
CA ALA A 208 -37.29 -7.13 -17.60
C ALA A 208 -38.42 -6.89 -18.61
N ARG A 209 -38.44 -5.72 -19.25
CA ARG A 209 -39.45 -5.39 -20.27
C ARG A 209 -39.30 -6.24 -21.53
N ILE A 210 -38.07 -6.49 -22.00
CA ILE A 210 -37.80 -7.42 -23.10
C ILE A 210 -38.30 -8.83 -22.77
N ALA A 211 -38.06 -9.32 -21.55
CA ALA A 211 -38.54 -10.64 -21.13
C ALA A 211 -40.07 -10.74 -21.18
N VAL A 212 -40.79 -9.71 -20.69
CA VAL A 212 -42.25 -9.64 -20.75
C VAL A 212 -42.76 -9.61 -22.20
N LEU A 213 -42.12 -8.81 -23.08
CA LEU A 213 -42.49 -8.73 -24.49
C LEU A 213 -42.23 -10.06 -25.22
N LYS A 214 -41.11 -10.74 -24.94
CA LYS A 214 -40.81 -12.07 -25.52
C LYS A 214 -41.82 -13.12 -25.08
N GLN A 215 -42.24 -13.10 -23.82
CA GLN A 215 -43.29 -13.98 -23.32
C GLN A 215 -44.61 -13.72 -24.07
N SER A 216 -45.00 -12.46 -24.22
CA SER A 216 -46.21 -12.09 -24.97
C SER A 216 -46.13 -12.47 -26.45
N LEU A 217 -44.96 -12.32 -27.07
CA LEU A 217 -44.73 -12.76 -28.45
C LEU A 217 -44.91 -14.27 -28.58
N ALA A 218 -44.31 -15.07 -27.69
CA ALA A 218 -44.44 -16.52 -27.71
C ALA A 218 -45.89 -17.00 -27.54
N GLU A 219 -46.66 -16.33 -26.67
CA GLU A 219 -48.09 -16.60 -26.50
C GLU A 219 -48.88 -16.30 -27.78
N LYS A 220 -48.61 -15.16 -28.42
CA LYS A 220 -49.29 -14.74 -29.66
C LYS A 220 -48.88 -15.56 -30.88
N GLU A 221 -47.62 -15.97 -30.97
CA GLU A 221 -47.13 -16.90 -31.99
C GLU A 221 -47.82 -18.27 -31.84
N ALA A 222 -47.96 -18.79 -30.62
CA ALA A 222 -48.68 -20.04 -30.38
C ALA A 222 -50.17 -19.92 -30.79
N GLU A 223 -50.81 -18.79 -30.51
CA GLU A 223 -52.17 -18.50 -30.96
C GLU A 223 -52.25 -18.45 -32.50
N LEU A 224 -51.31 -17.74 -33.14
CA LEU A 224 -51.20 -17.63 -34.59
C LEU A 224 -51.02 -19.01 -35.24
N PHE A 225 -50.13 -19.85 -34.72
CA PHE A 225 -49.95 -21.23 -35.20
C PHE A 225 -51.23 -22.06 -35.09
N GLY A 226 -52.01 -21.88 -34.02
CA GLY A 226 -53.31 -22.52 -33.85
C GLY A 226 -54.34 -22.06 -34.90
N VAL A 227 -54.37 -20.76 -35.19
CA VAL A 227 -55.25 -20.16 -36.21
C VAL A 227 -54.82 -20.57 -37.62
N GLU A 228 -53.52 -20.59 -37.91
CA GLU A 228 -52.96 -21.04 -39.19
C GLU A 228 -53.28 -22.51 -39.47
N ARG A 229 -53.14 -23.38 -38.46
CA ARG A 229 -53.60 -24.78 -38.54
C ARG A 229 -55.08 -24.86 -38.88
N SER A 230 -55.90 -24.04 -38.22
CA SER A 230 -57.34 -23.99 -38.44
C SER A 230 -57.68 -23.57 -39.88
N LEU A 231 -57.01 -22.54 -40.41
CA LEU A 231 -57.13 -22.13 -41.81
C LEU A 231 -56.79 -23.26 -42.77
N ASN A 232 -55.62 -23.88 -42.61
CA ASN A 232 -55.21 -25.01 -43.47
C ASN A 232 -56.22 -26.16 -43.44
N THR A 233 -56.78 -26.50 -42.28
CA THR A 233 -57.82 -27.54 -42.19
C THR A 233 -59.12 -27.11 -42.85
N LEU A 234 -59.51 -25.85 -42.73
CA LEU A 234 -60.74 -25.31 -43.32
C LEU A 234 -60.63 -25.23 -44.85
N ASP A 235 -59.47 -24.81 -45.36
CA ASP A 235 -59.14 -24.82 -46.79
C ASP A 235 -59.14 -26.25 -47.35
N GLN A 236 -58.59 -27.21 -46.62
CA GLN A 236 -58.58 -28.62 -47.02
C GLN A 236 -59.99 -29.24 -47.01
N GLN A 237 -60.84 -28.88 -46.05
CA GLN A 237 -62.25 -29.30 -46.00
C GLN A 237 -63.09 -28.71 -47.15
N LEU A 238 -62.87 -27.44 -47.49
CA LEU A 238 -63.52 -26.76 -48.61
C LEU A 238 -63.08 -27.36 -49.96
N SER A 239 -61.81 -27.73 -50.11
CA SER A 239 -61.28 -28.38 -51.32
C SER A 239 -61.72 -29.85 -51.46
N SER A 240 -61.88 -30.58 -50.35
CA SER A 240 -62.17 -32.03 -50.36
C SER A 240 -63.64 -32.39 -50.53
N THR A 241 -64.57 -31.43 -50.41
CA THR A 241 -66.01 -31.69 -50.49
C THR A 241 -66.58 -31.06 -51.75
N ASN A 242 -66.53 -31.76 -52.90
CA ASN A 242 -67.21 -31.30 -54.09
C ASN A 242 -68.74 -31.33 -53.83
N PRO A 243 -69.41 -30.17 -53.69
CA PRO A 243 -70.83 -30.11 -53.32
C PRO A 243 -71.75 -30.76 -54.37
N VAL A 244 -71.24 -31.00 -55.58
CA VAL A 244 -71.94 -31.73 -56.65
C VAL A 244 -72.04 -33.22 -56.33
N VAL A 245 -71.01 -33.82 -55.72
CA VAL A 245 -71.00 -35.25 -55.34
C VAL A 245 -71.97 -35.51 -54.20
N GLY A 246 -72.04 -34.61 -53.21
CA GLY A 246 -73.01 -34.70 -52.10
C GLY A 246 -74.47 -34.72 -52.54
N ARG A 247 -74.86 -33.87 -53.51
CA ARG A 247 -76.24 -33.88 -54.05
C ARG A 247 -76.59 -35.14 -54.83
N ILE A 248 -75.61 -35.73 -55.52
CA ILE A 248 -75.83 -37.00 -56.22
C ILE A 248 -76.03 -38.11 -55.20
N GLU A 249 -75.28 -38.12 -54.10
CA GLU A 249 -75.46 -39.06 -52.98
C GLU A 249 -76.86 -38.93 -52.35
N ASP A 250 -77.31 -37.71 -52.04
CA ASP A 250 -78.64 -37.47 -51.46
C ASP A 250 -79.77 -37.97 -52.39
N LYS A 251 -79.66 -37.70 -53.69
CA LYS A 251 -80.61 -38.21 -54.70
C LYS A 251 -80.56 -39.73 -54.84
N ILE A 252 -79.39 -40.33 -54.75
CA ILE A 252 -79.22 -41.80 -54.74
C ILE A 252 -79.96 -42.39 -53.53
N ILE A 253 -79.81 -41.80 -52.34
CA ILE A 253 -80.48 -42.25 -51.12
C ILE A 253 -82.01 -42.15 -51.26
N GLU A 254 -82.51 -41.02 -51.78
CA GLU A 254 -83.94 -40.80 -52.03
C GLU A 254 -84.52 -41.82 -53.03
N ILE A 255 -83.91 -41.96 -54.20
CA ILE A 255 -84.36 -42.89 -55.24
C ILE A 255 -84.26 -44.35 -54.77
N ARG A 256 -83.25 -44.67 -53.94
CA ARG A 256 -83.11 -46.00 -53.35
C ARG A 256 -84.23 -46.31 -52.37
N SER A 257 -84.60 -45.33 -51.53
CA SER A 257 -85.77 -45.43 -50.63
C SER A 257 -87.06 -45.66 -51.42
N ASP A 258 -87.31 -44.86 -52.46
CA ASP A 258 -88.47 -45.01 -53.35
C ASP A 258 -88.50 -46.38 -54.03
N LEU A 259 -87.34 -46.86 -54.49
CA LEU A 259 -87.21 -48.18 -55.11
C LEU A 259 -87.53 -49.29 -54.11
N THR A 260 -87.09 -49.19 -52.86
CA THR A 260 -87.41 -50.15 -51.80
C THR A 260 -88.92 -50.17 -51.51
N LEU A 261 -89.56 -49.00 -51.43
CA LEU A 261 -91.01 -48.90 -51.24
C LEU A 261 -91.78 -49.50 -52.43
N LEU A 262 -91.34 -49.26 -53.66
CA LEU A 262 -91.94 -49.85 -54.86
C LEU A 262 -91.75 -51.37 -54.93
N GLN A 263 -90.58 -51.88 -54.54
CA GLN A 263 -90.28 -53.32 -54.51
C GLN A 263 -91.06 -54.08 -53.43
N ALA A 264 -91.50 -53.40 -52.37
CA ALA A 264 -92.39 -53.98 -51.37
C ALA A 264 -93.81 -54.22 -51.91
N ARG A 265 -94.24 -53.48 -52.93
CA ARG A 265 -95.60 -53.55 -53.52
C ARG A 265 -95.66 -54.21 -54.89
N TYR A 266 -94.55 -54.21 -55.63
CA TYR A 266 -94.49 -54.70 -57.01
C TYR A 266 -93.33 -55.68 -57.21
N THR A 267 -93.50 -56.62 -58.14
CA THR A 267 -92.43 -57.55 -58.51
C THR A 267 -91.30 -56.83 -59.25
N LYS A 268 -90.10 -57.42 -59.24
CA LYS A 268 -88.88 -56.83 -59.86
C LYS A 268 -89.03 -56.50 -61.36
N ASN A 269 -90.01 -57.10 -62.04
CA ASN A 269 -90.28 -56.90 -63.46
C ASN A 269 -91.32 -55.80 -63.74
N HIS A 270 -91.87 -55.15 -62.72
CA HIS A 270 -92.82 -54.05 -62.89
C HIS A 270 -92.14 -52.81 -63.49
N SER A 271 -92.81 -52.14 -64.43
CA SER A 271 -92.25 -51.01 -65.20
C SER A 271 -91.74 -49.88 -64.30
N SER A 272 -92.46 -49.56 -63.21
CA SER A 272 -92.07 -48.52 -62.25
C SER A 272 -90.79 -48.85 -61.48
N VAL A 273 -90.59 -50.13 -61.11
CA VAL A 273 -89.39 -50.60 -60.41
C VAL A 273 -88.19 -50.56 -61.36
N GLN A 274 -88.38 -50.96 -62.63
CA GLN A 274 -87.32 -50.88 -63.63
C GLN A 274 -86.94 -49.43 -63.97
N ALA A 275 -87.91 -48.52 -64.03
CA ALA A 275 -87.66 -47.10 -64.27
C ALA A 275 -86.81 -46.49 -63.14
N LYS A 276 -87.20 -46.69 -61.87
CA LYS A 276 -86.43 -46.20 -60.71
C LYS A 276 -85.08 -46.88 -60.57
N LYS A 277 -84.96 -48.16 -60.91
CA LYS A 277 -83.66 -48.86 -60.93
C LYS A 277 -82.71 -48.33 -62.01
N ARG A 278 -83.22 -47.98 -63.20
CA ARG A 278 -82.43 -47.32 -64.25
C ARG A 278 -81.98 -45.92 -63.82
N GLU A 279 -82.87 -45.18 -63.17
CA GLU A 279 -82.58 -43.85 -62.63
C GLU A 279 -81.49 -43.92 -61.54
N LEU A 280 -81.58 -44.90 -60.63
CA LEU A 280 -80.55 -45.16 -59.61
C LEU A 280 -79.19 -45.50 -60.24
N ASN A 281 -79.16 -46.46 -61.16
CA ASN A 281 -77.93 -46.86 -61.85
C ASN A 281 -77.29 -45.70 -62.62
N ARG A 282 -78.10 -44.80 -63.21
CA ARG A 282 -77.61 -43.61 -63.91
C ARG A 282 -76.92 -42.66 -62.93
N LEU A 283 -77.53 -42.41 -61.78
CA LEU A 283 -76.96 -41.54 -60.74
C LEU A 283 -75.70 -42.15 -60.11
N GLU A 284 -75.67 -43.46 -59.88
CA GLU A 284 -74.48 -44.17 -59.40
C GLU A 284 -73.32 -44.11 -60.41
N GLN A 285 -73.60 -44.26 -61.71
CA GLN A 285 -72.59 -44.07 -62.76
C GLN A 285 -72.10 -42.62 -62.86
N GLU A 286 -73.01 -41.64 -62.74
CA GLU A 286 -72.67 -40.21 -62.75
C GLU A 286 -71.75 -39.87 -61.56
N ARG A 287 -72.03 -40.43 -60.37
CA ARG A 287 -71.17 -40.33 -59.18
C ARG A 287 -69.78 -40.92 -59.42
N GLU A 288 -69.69 -42.15 -59.92
CA GLU A 288 -68.42 -42.84 -60.16
C GLU A 288 -67.56 -42.11 -61.21
N LEU A 289 -68.18 -41.52 -62.23
CA LEU A 289 -67.48 -40.70 -63.22
C LEU A 289 -66.89 -39.42 -62.59
N LEU A 290 -67.63 -38.78 -61.70
CA LEU A 290 -67.17 -37.58 -60.99
C LEU A 290 -66.08 -37.88 -59.95
N LEU A 291 -66.08 -39.08 -59.36
CA LEU A 291 -65.04 -39.54 -58.43
C LEU A 291 -63.76 -40.01 -59.16
N ASN A 292 -63.89 -40.63 -60.34
CA ASN A 292 -62.74 -41.10 -61.13
C ASN A 292 -62.10 -40.01 -62.00
N THR A 293 -62.83 -38.95 -62.34
CA THR A 293 -62.25 -37.78 -62.99
C THR A 293 -61.49 -37.00 -61.93
N LYS A 294 -60.19 -37.30 -61.74
CA LYS A 294 -59.25 -36.45 -60.99
C LYS A 294 -59.11 -35.10 -61.71
N GLN A 295 -60.12 -34.24 -61.58
CA GLN A 295 -59.99 -32.84 -61.93
C GLN A 295 -59.00 -32.20 -60.92
N PRO A 296 -58.14 -31.28 -61.38
CA PRO A 296 -57.26 -30.57 -60.47
C PRO A 296 -58.13 -29.89 -59.43
N THR A 297 -57.75 -30.05 -58.16
CA THR A 297 -58.30 -29.37 -56.99
C THR A 297 -58.78 -27.98 -57.39
N LEU A 298 -60.09 -27.75 -57.37
CA LEU A 298 -60.67 -26.42 -57.54
C LEU A 298 -59.98 -25.50 -56.54
N ASP A 299 -59.22 -24.54 -57.06
CA ASP A 299 -58.49 -23.58 -56.25
C ASP A 299 -59.51 -22.78 -55.44
N THR A 300 -59.33 -22.72 -54.11
CA THR A 300 -60.27 -22.06 -53.19
C THR A 300 -60.54 -20.61 -53.59
N ASP A 301 -59.57 -19.97 -54.26
CA ASP A 301 -59.69 -18.64 -54.85
C ASP A 301 -60.66 -18.58 -56.04
N GLN A 302 -60.76 -19.63 -56.85
CA GLN A 302 -61.76 -19.72 -57.94
C GLN A 302 -63.18 -19.90 -57.37
N LEU A 303 -63.34 -20.67 -56.29
CA LEU A 303 -64.63 -20.82 -55.59
C LEU A 303 -65.08 -19.50 -54.94
N ARG A 304 -64.15 -18.71 -54.39
CA ARG A 304 -64.40 -17.34 -53.91
C ARG A 304 -64.86 -16.40 -55.02
N ASN A 305 -64.20 -16.43 -56.17
CA ASN A 305 -64.55 -15.58 -57.32
C ASN A 305 -65.92 -15.94 -57.91
N MET A 306 -66.31 -17.22 -57.86
CA MET A 306 -67.66 -17.69 -58.23
C MET A 306 -68.73 -17.28 -57.21
N ALA A 307 -68.41 -17.25 -55.91
CA ALA A 307 -69.35 -16.79 -54.87
C ALA A 307 -69.53 -15.25 -54.86
N SER A 308 -68.52 -14.50 -55.33
CA SER A 308 -68.51 -13.03 -55.35
C SER A 308 -69.03 -12.44 -56.66
N SER A 309 -69.13 -13.26 -57.73
CA SER A 309 -69.72 -12.84 -59.01
C SER A 309 -71.23 -13.08 -59.01
N GLN A 310 -71.95 -12.11 -59.54
CA GLN A 310 -73.37 -11.85 -59.33
C GLN A 310 -74.34 -12.80 -60.06
N ASP A 311 -73.95 -14.07 -60.29
CA ASP A 311 -74.79 -15.12 -60.90
C ASP A 311 -75.59 -15.89 -59.83
N LEU A 312 -76.32 -15.15 -59.00
CA LEU A 312 -77.05 -15.68 -57.83
C LEU A 312 -78.35 -16.45 -58.16
N ASN A 313 -78.78 -16.49 -59.43
CA ASN A 313 -80.10 -17.03 -59.80
C ASN A 313 -80.20 -18.56 -59.80
N ASN A 314 -79.08 -19.30 -59.75
CA ASN A 314 -79.07 -20.78 -59.61
C ASN A 314 -78.60 -21.27 -58.23
N LEU A 315 -78.41 -20.37 -57.26
CA LEU A 315 -77.89 -20.67 -55.92
C LEU A 315 -78.97 -20.74 -54.82
N THR A 316 -80.25 -20.58 -55.14
CA THR A 316 -81.37 -20.54 -54.16
C THR A 316 -81.58 -21.84 -53.35
N THR A 317 -80.79 -22.89 -53.58
CA THR A 317 -80.79 -24.12 -52.76
C THR A 317 -79.40 -24.45 -52.19
N ILE A 318 -78.42 -23.54 -52.32
CA ILE A 318 -77.08 -23.67 -51.73
C ILE A 318 -77.13 -23.11 -50.29
N GLN A 319 -77.66 -23.98 -49.43
CA GLN A 319 -77.19 -24.29 -48.07
C GLN A 319 -76.73 -23.13 -47.16
N PRO A 320 -77.46 -22.80 -46.07
CA PRO A 320 -76.94 -21.96 -44.97
C PRO A 320 -75.59 -22.45 -44.39
N LEU A 321 -75.23 -23.72 -44.63
CA LEU A 321 -73.96 -24.32 -44.23
C LEU A 321 -72.74 -23.73 -44.97
N LEU A 322 -72.83 -23.50 -46.28
CA LEU A 322 -71.69 -23.00 -47.08
C LEU A 322 -71.43 -21.51 -46.78
N MET A 323 -72.51 -20.73 -46.60
CA MET A 323 -72.43 -19.35 -46.12
C MET A 323 -71.81 -19.28 -44.71
N SER A 324 -72.21 -20.17 -43.80
CA SER A 324 -71.63 -20.26 -42.46
C SER A 324 -70.14 -20.66 -42.49
N GLN A 325 -69.75 -21.56 -43.37
CA GLN A 325 -68.34 -21.96 -43.56
C GLN A 325 -67.48 -20.83 -44.14
N LEU A 326 -67.99 -20.09 -45.13
CA LEU A 326 -67.30 -18.92 -45.68
C LEU A 326 -67.19 -17.79 -44.65
N GLN A 327 -68.23 -17.56 -43.85
CA GLN A 327 -68.20 -16.58 -42.75
C GLN A 327 -67.20 -16.99 -41.66
N ASN A 328 -67.12 -18.30 -41.33
CA ASN A 328 -66.13 -18.82 -40.40
C ASN A 328 -64.71 -18.64 -40.95
N LEU A 329 -64.49 -18.95 -42.23
CA LEU A 329 -63.21 -18.75 -42.91
C LEU A 329 -62.79 -17.28 -42.88
N GLN A 330 -63.69 -16.35 -43.20
CA GLN A 330 -63.41 -14.92 -43.13
C GLN A 330 -63.04 -14.48 -41.71
N GLN A 331 -63.73 -15.01 -40.68
CA GLN A 331 -63.44 -14.70 -39.28
C GLN A 331 -62.06 -15.22 -38.86
N VAL A 332 -61.71 -16.45 -39.26
CA VAL A 332 -60.39 -17.05 -38.96
C VAL A 332 -59.28 -16.31 -39.73
N GLN A 333 -59.52 -15.91 -40.99
CA GLN A 333 -58.58 -15.11 -41.78
C GLN A 333 -58.34 -13.74 -41.15
N SER A 334 -59.39 -13.03 -40.75
CA SER A 334 -59.25 -11.74 -40.06
C SER A 334 -58.47 -11.87 -38.75
N ARG A 335 -58.69 -12.96 -37.99
CA ARG A 335 -57.91 -13.24 -36.77
C ARG A 335 -56.45 -13.56 -37.09
N PHE A 336 -56.18 -14.29 -38.16
CA PHE A 336 -54.82 -14.58 -38.63
C PHE A 336 -54.08 -13.30 -39.00
N GLU A 337 -54.70 -12.41 -39.78
CA GLU A 337 -54.13 -11.11 -40.15
C GLU A 337 -53.85 -10.25 -38.91
N ALA A 338 -54.81 -10.15 -37.98
CA ALA A 338 -54.64 -9.38 -36.74
C ALA A 338 -53.49 -9.92 -35.87
N LEU A 339 -53.41 -11.24 -35.68
CA LEU A 339 -52.33 -11.86 -34.91
C LEU A 339 -50.97 -11.71 -35.60
N THR A 340 -50.93 -11.80 -36.94
CA THR A 340 -49.71 -11.58 -37.73
C THR A 340 -49.21 -10.14 -37.58
N GLU A 341 -50.11 -9.16 -37.59
CA GLU A 341 -49.74 -7.77 -37.35
C GLU A 341 -49.26 -7.56 -35.90
N GLU A 342 -49.92 -8.17 -34.92
CA GLU A 342 -49.55 -8.07 -33.50
C GLU A 342 -48.17 -8.69 -33.22
N THR A 343 -47.87 -9.87 -33.76
CA THR A 343 -46.56 -10.52 -33.62
C THR A 343 -45.46 -9.72 -34.33
N ALA A 344 -45.74 -9.16 -35.51
CA ALA A 344 -44.81 -8.28 -36.21
C ALA A 344 -44.49 -7.01 -35.40
N ARG A 345 -45.50 -6.38 -34.78
CA ARG A 345 -45.32 -5.22 -33.90
C ARG A 345 -44.51 -5.57 -32.66
N LEU A 346 -44.81 -6.69 -32.00
CA LEU A 346 -44.07 -7.16 -30.82
C LEU A 346 -42.61 -7.43 -31.16
N THR A 347 -42.35 -8.10 -32.29
CA THR A 347 -41.00 -8.36 -32.80
C THR A 347 -40.23 -7.07 -33.05
N THR A 348 -40.89 -6.06 -33.65
CA THR A 348 -40.29 -4.74 -33.89
C THR A 348 -39.96 -4.02 -32.58
N MET A 349 -40.86 -4.06 -31.58
CA MET A 349 -40.60 -3.46 -30.26
C MET A 349 -39.45 -4.17 -29.52
N ILE A 350 -39.36 -5.50 -29.60
CA ILE A 350 -38.28 -6.27 -28.98
C ILE A 350 -36.96 -5.91 -29.65
N THR A 351 -36.89 -5.91 -30.98
CA THR A 351 -35.66 -5.60 -31.72
C THR A 351 -35.19 -4.16 -31.48
N GLU A 352 -36.10 -3.19 -31.42
CA GLU A 352 -35.76 -1.81 -31.09
C GLU A 352 -35.21 -1.67 -29.65
N LEU A 353 -35.81 -2.36 -28.68
CA LEU A 353 -35.35 -2.38 -27.29
C LEU A 353 -34.01 -3.12 -27.13
N GLU A 354 -33.81 -4.23 -27.85
CA GLU A 354 -32.56 -5.00 -27.87
C GLU A 354 -31.43 -4.19 -28.49
N GLN A 355 -31.68 -3.50 -29.60
CA GLN A 355 -30.70 -2.62 -30.24
C GLN A 355 -30.33 -1.45 -29.34
N LYS A 356 -31.31 -0.86 -28.63
CA LYS A 356 -31.05 0.12 -27.58
C LYS A 356 -30.21 -0.49 -26.45
N THR A 357 -30.46 -1.75 -26.05
CA THR A 357 -29.72 -2.42 -24.97
C THR A 357 -28.32 -2.92 -25.35
N GLN A 358 -28.03 -3.14 -26.63
CA GLN A 358 -26.75 -3.70 -27.11
C GLN A 358 -25.52 -2.82 -26.77
N GLY A 359 -25.68 -1.50 -26.69
CA GLY A 359 -24.61 -0.57 -26.29
C GLY A 359 -24.45 -0.38 -24.77
N TYR A 360 -25.28 -1.01 -23.93
CA TYR A 360 -25.20 -0.80 -22.47
C TYR A 360 -23.96 -1.45 -21.86
N GLY A 361 -23.50 -2.59 -22.39
CA GLY A 361 -22.39 -3.35 -21.80
C GLY A 361 -21.09 -2.56 -21.71
N ASP A 362 -20.68 -1.94 -22.82
CA ASP A 362 -19.44 -1.17 -22.89
C ASP A 362 -19.53 0.13 -22.09
N ASN A 363 -20.66 0.82 -22.15
CA ASN A 363 -20.88 2.07 -21.40
C ASN A 363 -20.90 1.86 -19.88
N VAL A 364 -21.55 0.78 -19.41
CA VAL A 364 -21.59 0.45 -17.98
C VAL A 364 -20.20 0.04 -17.49
N LYS A 365 -19.43 -0.70 -18.29
CA LYS A 365 -18.05 -1.03 -17.96
C LYS A 365 -17.19 0.22 -17.81
N GLU A 366 -17.36 1.20 -18.69
CA GLU A 366 -16.64 2.47 -18.62
C GLU A 366 -17.05 3.29 -17.38
N ILE A 367 -18.35 3.39 -17.07
CA ILE A 367 -18.84 4.04 -15.84
C ILE A 367 -18.22 3.40 -14.59
N TYR A 368 -18.20 2.07 -14.48
CA TYR A 368 -17.58 1.39 -13.33
C TYR A 368 -16.06 1.63 -13.27
N SER A 369 -15.39 1.71 -14.43
CA SER A 369 -13.96 2.04 -14.49
C SER A 369 -13.71 3.45 -13.95
N LEU A 370 -14.50 4.44 -14.39
CA LEU A 370 -14.43 5.83 -13.95
C LEU A 370 -14.80 5.98 -12.46
N GLN A 371 -15.83 5.29 -11.99
CA GLN A 371 -16.20 5.28 -10.57
C GLN A 371 -15.08 4.72 -9.70
N ARG A 372 -14.44 3.62 -10.12
CA ARG A 372 -13.30 3.07 -9.41
C ARG A 372 -12.09 4.01 -9.43
N ASP A 373 -11.84 4.72 -10.54
CA ASP A 373 -10.77 5.72 -10.61
C ASP A 373 -11.01 6.88 -9.64
N VAL A 374 -12.25 7.41 -9.59
CA VAL A 374 -12.66 8.43 -8.62
C VAL A 374 -12.45 7.94 -7.19
N GLU A 375 -12.93 6.74 -6.86
CA GLU A 375 -12.83 6.19 -5.51
C GLU A 375 -11.37 5.98 -5.09
N MET A 376 -10.54 5.42 -5.97
CA MET A 376 -9.10 5.26 -5.72
C MET A 376 -8.42 6.61 -5.47
N LYS A 377 -8.70 7.63 -6.29
CA LYS A 377 -8.13 8.97 -6.13
C LYS A 377 -8.60 9.66 -4.85
N ARG A 378 -9.87 9.46 -4.48
CA ARG A 378 -10.44 9.98 -3.23
C ARG A 378 -9.75 9.37 -2.02
N GLN A 379 -9.61 8.05 -1.99
CA GLN A 379 -8.91 7.34 -0.91
C GLN A 379 -7.47 7.83 -0.75
N LEU A 380 -6.73 7.97 -1.86
CA LEU A 380 -5.36 8.49 -1.83
C LEU A 380 -5.28 9.95 -1.34
N TYR A 381 -6.25 10.78 -1.74
CA TYR A 381 -6.34 12.16 -1.27
C TYR A 381 -6.62 12.21 0.24
N GLU A 382 -7.61 11.47 0.72
CA GLU A 382 -7.97 11.40 2.14
C GLU A 382 -6.82 10.89 2.99
N GLU A 383 -6.10 9.86 2.53
CA GLU A 383 -4.92 9.33 3.21
C GLU A 383 -3.80 10.37 3.33
N LEU A 384 -3.54 11.14 2.27
CA LEU A 384 -2.55 12.22 2.31
C LEU A 384 -2.95 13.35 3.26
N VAL A 385 -4.22 13.75 3.24
CA VAL A 385 -4.76 14.78 4.16
C VAL A 385 -4.60 14.32 5.61
N GLN A 386 -4.97 13.08 5.92
CA GLN A 386 -4.79 12.53 7.27
C GLN A 386 -3.31 12.52 7.69
N ARG A 387 -2.40 12.12 6.80
CA ARG A 387 -0.95 12.15 7.07
C ARG A 387 -0.44 13.58 7.29
N TYR A 388 -0.95 14.55 6.54
CA TYR A 388 -0.60 15.97 6.69
C TYR A 388 -1.04 16.53 8.05
N GLU A 389 -2.29 16.28 8.45
CA GLU A 389 -2.81 16.70 9.76
C GLU A 389 -2.00 16.09 10.91
N MET A 390 -1.65 14.81 10.80
CA MET A 390 -0.81 14.14 11.79
C MET A 390 0.62 14.69 11.82
N ALA A 391 1.20 15.03 10.67
CA ALA A 391 2.52 15.66 10.58
C ALA A 391 2.51 17.06 11.23
N GLN A 392 1.47 17.86 10.99
CA GLN A 392 1.28 19.17 11.62
C GLN A 392 1.10 19.05 13.13
N LEU A 393 0.25 18.15 13.60
CA LEU A 393 0.04 17.89 15.02
C LEU A 393 1.33 17.43 15.70
N THR A 394 2.10 16.57 15.03
CA THR A 394 3.41 16.10 15.53
C THR A 394 4.42 17.24 15.58
N GLY A 395 4.45 18.10 14.56
CA GLY A 395 5.31 19.29 14.56
C GLY A 395 4.98 20.23 15.71
N ALA A 396 3.70 20.53 15.92
CA ALA A 396 3.23 21.34 17.03
C ALA A 396 3.56 20.70 18.39
N LEU A 397 3.38 19.39 18.53
CA LEU A 397 3.76 18.64 19.73
C LEU A 397 5.27 18.65 19.96
N GLY A 398 6.07 18.50 18.90
CA GLY A 398 7.54 18.53 18.97
C GLY A 398 8.08 19.87 19.46
N VAL A 399 7.45 20.98 19.05
CA VAL A 399 7.76 22.33 19.58
C VAL A 399 7.31 22.46 21.04
N PHE A 400 6.11 21.97 21.37
CA PHE A 400 5.60 22.03 22.75
C PHE A 400 6.43 21.20 23.74
N GLU A 401 6.93 20.04 23.32
CA GLU A 401 7.71 19.12 24.16
C GLU A 401 9.22 19.37 24.12
N GLU A 402 9.70 20.33 23.34
CA GLU A 402 11.13 20.64 23.18
C GLU A 402 11.89 20.72 24.53
N ASN A 403 11.34 21.50 25.47
CA ASN A 403 11.93 21.68 26.80
C ASN A 403 11.90 20.40 27.67
N LYS A 404 11.14 19.37 27.26
CA LYS A 404 11.12 18.04 27.88
C LYS A 404 12.10 17.08 27.22
N ARG A 405 12.37 17.24 25.91
CA ARG A 405 13.26 16.37 25.12
C ARG A 405 14.73 16.55 25.50
N VAL A 406 15.15 17.78 25.74
CA VAL A 406 16.47 18.09 26.28
C VAL A 406 16.29 18.82 27.60
N LYS A 407 16.64 18.14 28.70
CA LYS A 407 16.61 18.74 30.03
C LYS A 407 18.03 18.95 30.54
N ILE A 408 18.39 20.21 30.80
CA ILE A 408 19.64 20.51 31.49
C ILE A 408 19.49 20.05 32.94
N ILE A 409 20.33 19.12 33.35
CA ILE A 409 20.38 18.57 34.72
C ILE A 409 21.32 19.43 35.57
N ASP A 410 22.54 19.64 35.08
CA ASP A 410 23.55 20.47 35.75
C ASP A 410 23.84 21.71 34.90
N LEU A 411 23.56 22.88 35.46
CA LEU A 411 23.88 24.17 34.83
C LEU A 411 25.41 24.39 34.81
N PRO A 412 25.94 25.05 33.77
CA PRO A 412 27.34 25.43 33.76
C PRO A 412 27.73 26.30 34.96
N PHE A 413 28.96 26.11 35.45
CA PHE A 413 29.49 26.83 36.61
C PHE A 413 30.94 27.27 36.37
N THR A 414 31.38 28.27 37.15
CA THR A 414 32.78 28.69 37.21
C THR A 414 33.51 27.89 38.29
N PRO A 415 34.53 27.07 37.95
CA PRO A 415 35.22 26.24 38.93
C PRO A 415 36.07 27.08 39.89
N SER A 416 35.90 26.86 41.19
CA SER A 416 36.64 27.57 42.24
C SER A 416 38.04 27.01 42.49
N PHE A 417 38.31 25.77 42.09
CA PHE A 417 39.58 25.07 42.31
C PHE A 417 40.09 24.40 41.02
N PRO A 418 41.42 24.30 40.83
CA PRO A 418 41.99 23.63 39.68
C PRO A 418 41.78 22.11 39.75
N SER A 419 41.59 21.47 38.59
CA SER A 419 41.40 20.02 38.42
C SER A 419 42.73 19.26 38.27
N ASN A 420 43.84 19.85 38.73
CA ASN A 420 45.17 19.24 38.66
C ASN A 420 45.25 18.02 39.59
N TRP A 421 46.18 17.11 39.31
CA TRP A 421 46.42 16.00 40.24
C TRP A 421 46.84 16.55 41.61
N PRO A 422 46.32 15.98 42.71
CA PRO A 422 46.68 16.44 44.04
C PRO A 422 48.19 16.31 44.24
N THR A 423 48.80 17.30 44.92
CA THR A 423 50.25 17.38 45.15
C THR A 423 50.83 16.11 45.80
N ILE A 424 50.01 15.35 46.53
CA ILE A 424 50.36 14.05 47.11
C ILE A 424 50.77 13.01 46.05
N ILE A 425 50.15 13.00 44.87
CA ILE A 425 50.49 12.04 43.81
C ILE A 425 51.88 12.36 43.26
N TYR A 426 52.21 13.65 43.05
CA TYR A 426 53.55 14.05 42.63
C TYR A 426 54.61 13.66 43.67
N PHE A 427 54.30 13.81 44.97
CA PHE A 427 55.18 13.36 46.04
C PHE A 427 55.44 11.85 45.99
N VAL A 428 54.39 11.04 45.84
CA VAL A 428 54.50 9.57 45.76
C VAL A 428 55.29 9.14 44.51
N VAL A 429 55.00 9.73 43.35
CA VAL A 429 55.74 9.45 42.11
C VAL A 429 57.21 9.86 42.25
N GLY A 430 57.49 11.01 42.86
CA GLY A 430 58.85 11.45 43.14
C GLY A 430 59.59 10.52 44.11
N LEU A 431 58.90 9.95 45.10
CA LEU A 431 59.47 9.01 46.05
C LEU A 431 59.77 7.64 45.41
N ILE A 432 58.83 7.10 44.63
CA ILE A 432 59.02 5.85 43.91
C ILE A 432 60.13 6.02 42.86
N GLY A 433 60.10 7.11 42.09
CA GLY A 433 61.14 7.45 41.13
C GLY A 433 62.50 7.64 41.79
N GLY A 434 62.54 8.27 42.96
CA GLY A 434 63.74 8.47 43.76
C GLY A 434 64.35 7.18 44.28
N LEU A 435 63.54 6.27 44.81
CA LEU A 435 63.99 4.94 45.22
C LEU A 435 64.48 4.12 44.03
N GLY A 436 63.74 4.13 42.91
CA GLY A 436 64.12 3.40 41.70
C GLY A 436 65.45 3.90 41.11
N LEU A 437 65.61 5.22 40.99
CA LEU A 437 66.85 5.84 40.52
C LEU A 437 68.00 5.57 41.50
N GLY A 438 67.75 5.68 42.80
CA GLY A 438 68.73 5.38 43.84
C GLY A 438 69.24 3.95 43.79
N VAL A 439 68.34 2.97 43.66
CA VAL A 439 68.71 1.55 43.48
C VAL A 439 69.45 1.34 42.17
N GLY A 440 68.99 1.95 41.06
CA GLY A 440 69.64 1.86 39.76
C GLY A 440 71.08 2.40 39.79
N LEU A 441 71.30 3.57 40.41
CA LEU A 441 72.64 4.14 40.61
C LEU A 441 73.49 3.28 41.54
N ALA A 442 72.92 2.72 42.61
CA ALA A 442 73.65 1.84 43.51
C ALA A 442 74.13 0.58 42.79
N VAL A 443 73.28 -0.03 41.94
CA VAL A 443 73.65 -1.18 41.11
C VAL A 443 74.69 -0.81 40.06
N LEU A 444 74.53 0.30 39.35
CA LEU A 444 75.52 0.76 38.37
C LEU A 444 76.89 1.00 39.03
N LEU A 445 76.93 1.71 40.15
CA LEU A 445 78.16 1.94 40.87
C LEU A 445 78.78 0.66 41.43
N GLU A 446 77.97 -0.37 41.72
CA GLU A 446 78.47 -1.68 42.14
C GLU A 446 79.05 -2.47 40.96
N LEU A 447 78.41 -2.40 39.78
CA LEU A 447 78.93 -3.04 38.56
C LEU A 447 80.29 -2.46 38.11
N PHE A 448 80.52 -1.17 38.38
CA PHE A 448 81.81 -0.51 38.11
C PHE A 448 82.80 -0.58 39.29
N ASP A 449 82.40 -1.14 40.44
CA ASP A 449 83.29 -1.31 41.60
C ASP A 449 84.13 -2.57 41.41
N THR A 450 85.41 -2.38 41.05
CA THR A 450 86.37 -3.47 40.79
C THR A 450 87.07 -3.99 42.05
N THR A 451 86.56 -3.66 43.24
CA THR A 451 87.19 -4.05 44.50
C THR A 451 86.93 -5.52 44.85
N LEU A 452 87.99 -6.33 44.98
CA LEU A 452 87.92 -7.71 45.47
C LEU A 452 87.63 -7.71 46.98
N ARG A 453 86.43 -8.15 47.39
CA ARG A 453 86.01 -8.06 48.80
C ARG A 453 85.56 -9.37 49.41
N ASN A 454 85.04 -10.32 48.64
CA ASN A 454 84.66 -11.63 49.16
C ASN A 454 85.68 -12.70 48.82
N LYS A 455 85.77 -13.71 49.71
CA LYS A 455 86.53 -14.95 49.47
C LYS A 455 86.23 -15.55 48.09
N ALA A 456 84.95 -15.59 47.73
CA ALA A 456 84.48 -16.13 46.44
C ALA A 456 84.92 -15.29 45.22
N ASP A 457 85.11 -13.98 45.34
CA ASP A 457 85.58 -13.11 44.25
C ASP A 457 87.07 -13.39 43.95
N VAL A 458 87.86 -13.62 45.00
CA VAL A 458 89.28 -13.99 44.88
C VAL A 458 89.43 -15.41 44.35
N GLU A 459 88.66 -16.37 44.88
CA GLU A 459 88.69 -17.77 44.43
C GLU A 459 88.23 -17.93 42.97
N SER A 460 87.23 -17.16 42.52
CA SER A 460 86.73 -17.23 41.14
C SER A 460 87.68 -16.65 40.10
N ILE A 461 88.45 -15.62 40.44
CA ILE A 461 89.44 -15.00 39.54
C ILE A 461 90.76 -15.76 39.54
N THR A 462 91.20 -16.26 40.70
CA THR A 462 92.51 -16.93 40.84
C THR A 462 92.44 -18.45 40.70
N SER A 463 91.24 -19.05 40.77
CA SER A 463 91.02 -20.51 40.75
C SER A 463 91.72 -21.29 41.88
N ILE A 464 92.13 -20.61 42.95
CA ILE A 464 92.85 -21.18 44.09
C ILE A 464 92.00 -21.00 45.35
N PRO A 465 91.81 -22.04 46.20
CA PRO A 465 91.03 -21.93 47.43
C PRO A 465 91.73 -21.03 48.46
N VAL A 466 90.99 -20.09 49.04
CA VAL A 466 91.48 -19.13 50.02
C VAL A 466 91.47 -19.77 51.41
N ILE A 467 92.66 -19.86 52.01
CA ILE A 467 92.94 -20.66 53.21
C ILE A 467 92.77 -19.85 54.51
N ALA A 468 93.03 -18.54 54.49
CA ALA A 468 92.85 -17.66 55.65
C ALA A 468 92.52 -16.23 55.20
N ILE A 469 91.71 -15.52 56.00
CA ILE A 469 91.39 -14.10 55.81
C ILE A 469 92.03 -13.34 56.96
N ALA A 470 92.92 -12.40 56.66
CA ALA A 470 93.49 -11.51 57.66
C ALA A 470 92.43 -10.43 58.03
N PRO A 471 92.07 -10.27 59.31
CA PRO A 471 91.10 -9.26 59.70
C PRO A 471 91.69 -7.86 59.54
N GLN A 472 91.01 -7.02 58.75
CA GLN A 472 91.35 -5.60 58.65
C GLN A 472 90.70 -4.86 59.82
N HIS A 473 91.51 -4.29 60.70
CA HIS A 473 91.02 -3.33 61.71
C HIS A 473 90.88 -1.96 61.05
N SER A 474 89.64 -1.45 61.12
CA SER A 474 89.09 -0.16 60.64
C SER A 474 89.07 0.07 59.13
#